data_AF-A0A016TNI0-F1
#
_entry.id   AF-A0A016TNI0-F1
#
_cell.length_a   1.000
_cell.length_b   1.000
_cell.length_c   1.000
_cell.angle_alpha   90.00
_cell.angle_beta   90.00
_cell.angle_gamma   90.00
#
_symmetry.space_group_name_H-M   'P 1'
#
loop_
_entity.id
_entity.type
_entity.pdbx_description
1 polymer ?
#
loop_
_entity_poly.entity_id
_entity_poly.type
_entity_poly.pdbx_seq_one_letter_code
_entity_poly.pdbx_strand_id
1 'polypeptide(L)'
;MADMNHIPDALKFFPDGSLFVHRMDPTLHVYYSSKTIQMAVRNGLHALVAYGVHSYQLRQLKRQGQLYTVHGVCKNGVGVPLLYAVSLKKTQELVK
;
A
#
# COMPACT_ATOMS: atom_id res chain seq x y z
N MET A 1 7.51 8.06 -16.33
CA MET A 1 6.24 7.33 -16.09
C MET A 1 6.47 6.34 -14.97
N ALA A 2 5.48 6.04 -14.12
CA ALA A 2 5.65 5.08 -13.03
C ALA A 2 5.30 3.66 -13.48
N ASP A 3 6.09 2.68 -13.05
CA ASP A 3 5.91 1.24 -13.26
C ASP A 3 6.44 0.44 -12.05
N MET A 4 6.54 -0.89 -12.16
CA MET A 4 6.99 -1.78 -11.06
C MET A 4 8.50 -1.76 -10.77
N ASN A 5 9.30 -1.17 -11.66
CA ASN A 5 10.75 -1.05 -11.50
C ASN A 5 11.17 0.40 -11.23
N HIS A 6 10.30 1.36 -11.56
CA HIS A 6 10.61 2.78 -11.43
C HIS A 6 9.39 3.59 -10.98
N ILE A 7 9.56 4.36 -9.90
CA ILE A 7 8.65 5.44 -9.51
C ILE A 7 9.45 6.76 -9.62
N PRO A 8 8.92 7.80 -10.29
CA PRO A 8 9.54 9.12 -10.31
C PRO A 8 9.74 9.68 -8.91
N ASP A 9 10.86 10.36 -8.65
CA ASP A 9 11.20 10.86 -7.31
C ASP A 9 10.14 11.82 -6.75
N ALA A 10 9.55 12.67 -7.60
CA ALA A 10 8.46 13.56 -7.22
C ALA A 10 7.21 12.83 -6.65
N LEU A 11 7.07 11.53 -6.91
CA LEU A 11 5.97 10.69 -6.41
C LEU A 11 6.38 9.80 -5.24
N LYS A 12 7.68 9.75 -4.90
CA LYS A 12 8.18 8.95 -3.76
C LYS A 12 7.93 9.61 -2.42
N PHE A 13 7.76 10.94 -2.42
CA PHE A 13 7.64 11.76 -1.23
C PHE A 13 6.31 12.50 -1.18
N PHE A 14 5.84 12.78 0.03
CA PHE A 14 4.81 13.78 0.27
C PHE A 14 5.36 15.20 0.05
N PRO A 15 4.49 16.22 -0.06
CA PRO A 15 4.92 17.62 -0.21
C PRO A 15 5.82 18.13 0.92
N ASP A 16 5.75 17.52 2.11
CA ASP A 16 6.61 17.84 3.25
C ASP A 16 7.98 17.14 3.22
N GLY A 17 8.29 16.41 2.14
CA GLY A 17 9.53 15.65 1.95
C GLY A 17 9.55 14.30 2.66
N SER A 18 8.53 13.95 3.44
CA SER A 18 8.45 12.63 4.07
C SER A 18 8.20 11.53 3.04
N LEU A 19 8.71 10.33 3.30
CA LEU A 19 8.59 9.20 2.38
C LEU A 19 7.13 8.74 2.31
N PHE A 20 6.63 8.57 1.09
CA PHE A 20 5.33 7.96 0.80
C PHE A 20 5.50 6.52 0.32
N VAL A 21 6.51 6.26 -0.53
CA VAL A 21 6.84 4.92 -1.04
C VAL A 21 7.81 4.25 -0.08
N HIS A 22 7.30 3.34 0.75
CA HIS A 22 8.09 2.69 1.80
C HIS A 22 8.67 1.32 1.38
N ARG A 23 8.05 0.64 0.41
CA ARG A 23 8.59 -0.58 -0.19
C ARG A 23 8.43 -0.50 -1.70
N MET A 24 9.47 -0.86 -2.43
CA MET A 24 9.49 -0.86 -3.89
C MET A 24 10.31 -2.05 -4.39
N ASP A 25 9.63 -3.18 -4.57
CA ASP A 25 10.21 -4.38 -5.17
C ASP A 25 9.54 -4.65 -6.53
N PRO A 26 10.18 -5.38 -7.46
CA PRO A 26 9.63 -5.64 -8.80
C PRO A 26 8.24 -6.30 -8.85
N THR A 27 7.74 -6.80 -7.71
CA THR A 27 6.43 -7.47 -7.60
C THR A 27 5.50 -6.86 -6.58
N LEU A 28 5.98 -5.96 -5.71
CA LEU A 28 5.20 -5.39 -4.63
C LEU A 28 5.70 -3.99 -4.27
N HIS A 29 4.80 -3.02 -4.37
CA HIS A 29 5.00 -1.69 -3.83
C HIS A 29 4.07 -1.43 -2.65
N VAL A 30 4.56 -0.77 -1.61
CA VAL A 30 3.77 -0.40 -0.44
C VAL A 30 3.94 1.09 -0.14
N TYR A 31 2.80 1.76 0.02
CA TYR A 31 2.69 3.21 0.15
C TYR A 31 1.95 3.54 1.44
N TYR A 32 2.54 4.37 2.30
CA TYR A 32 1.88 4.84 3.52
C TYR A 32 2.50 6.13 4.05
N SER A 33 1.80 6.79 4.98
CA SER A 33 2.39 7.84 5.80
C SER A 33 2.78 7.25 7.16
N SER A 34 4.07 7.29 7.48
CA SER A 34 4.57 6.86 8.79
C SER A 34 3.88 7.60 9.94
N LYS A 35 3.58 8.89 9.74
CA LYS A 35 2.83 9.70 10.72
C LYS A 35 1.43 9.15 10.95
N THR A 36 0.70 8.81 9.89
CA THR A 36 -0.65 8.23 9.99
C THR A 36 -0.62 6.86 10.67
N ILE A 37 0.36 6.00 10.34
CA ILE A 37 0.53 4.70 11.00
C ILE A 37 0.78 4.88 12.50
N GLN A 38 1.69 5.78 12.88
CA GLN A 38 1.97 6.06 14.29
C GLN A 38 0.74 6.58 15.04
N MET A 39 -0.06 7.46 14.41
CA MET A 39 -1.32 7.92 14.99
C MET A 39 -2.30 6.77 15.16
N ALA A 40 -2.45 5.88 14.18
CA ALA A 40 -3.31 4.71 14.30
C ALA A 40 -2.86 3.80 15.47
N VAL A 41 -1.56 3.53 15.59
CA VAL A 41 -0.98 2.75 16.70
C VAL A 41 -1.28 3.39 18.06
N ARG A 42 -1.07 4.71 18.20
CA ARG A 42 -1.39 5.45 19.43
C ARG A 42 -2.89 5.42 19.76
N ASN A 43 -3.74 5.33 18.75
CA ASN A 43 -5.19 5.16 18.90
C ASN A 43 -5.62 3.68 19.03
N GLY A 44 -4.68 2.77 19.28
CA GLY A 44 -4.92 1.34 19.49
C GLY A 44 -5.34 0.60 18.24
N LEU A 45 -4.59 0.79 17.15
CA LEU A 45 -4.63 -0.09 15.99
C LEU A 45 -4.53 -1.56 16.42
N HIS A 46 -5.55 -2.34 16.09
CA HIS A 46 -5.69 -3.74 16.49
C HIS A 46 -5.49 -4.71 15.32
N ALA A 47 -5.93 -4.33 14.11
CA ALA A 47 -5.82 -5.17 12.93
C ALA A 47 -5.58 -4.35 11.66
N LEU A 48 -4.93 -4.98 10.67
CA LEU A 48 -4.86 -4.51 9.29
C LEU A 48 -5.70 -5.44 8.42
N VAL A 49 -6.60 -4.86 7.62
CA VAL A 49 -7.53 -5.57 6.75
C VAL A 49 -7.38 -5.06 5.33
N ALA A 50 -6.88 -5.90 4.43
CA ALA A 50 -6.82 -5.59 3.01
C ALA A 50 -8.21 -5.78 2.38
N TYR A 51 -8.92 -4.69 2.10
CA TYR A 51 -10.34 -4.72 1.68
C TYR A 51 -10.57 -4.34 0.22
N GLY A 52 -9.57 -3.82 -0.49
CA GLY A 52 -9.67 -3.55 -1.93
C GLY A 52 -8.90 -4.58 -2.73
N VAL A 53 -9.54 -5.24 -3.69
CA VAL A 53 -8.83 -5.79 -4.86
C VAL A 53 -9.47 -5.12 -6.05
N HIS A 54 -8.95 -3.95 -6.41
CA HIS A 54 -9.34 -3.35 -7.68
C HIS A 54 -8.43 -3.98 -8.73
N SER A 55 -9.04 -4.50 -9.81
CA SER A 55 -8.30 -4.88 -11.01
C SER A 55 -7.61 -3.63 -11.53
N TYR A 56 -6.38 -3.41 -11.11
CA TYR A 56 -5.68 -2.16 -11.34
C TYR A 56 -5.02 -2.24 -12.70
N GLN A 57 -5.70 -1.68 -13.71
CA GLN A 57 -5.21 -1.64 -15.09
C GLN A 57 -4.22 -0.48 -15.27
N LEU A 58 -3.06 -0.54 -14.61
CA LEU A 58 -1.93 0.19 -15.17
C LEU A 58 -1.71 -0.41 -16.57
N ARG A 59 -1.67 0.40 -17.63
CA ARG A 59 -1.62 -0.12 -19.03
C ARG A 59 -0.50 -1.14 -19.26
N GLN A 60 0.57 -1.04 -18.48
CA GLN A 60 1.71 -1.98 -18.49
C GLN A 60 1.49 -3.26 -17.66
N LEU A 61 0.62 -3.25 -16.64
CA LEU A 61 0.36 -4.38 -15.73
C LEU A 61 -0.83 -5.27 -16.14
N LYS A 62 -1.53 -4.92 -17.23
CA LYS A 62 -2.67 -5.66 -17.80
C LYS A 62 -3.66 -6.09 -16.69
N ARG A 63 -4.20 -7.31 -16.74
CA ARG A 63 -5.16 -7.85 -15.76
C ARG A 63 -4.51 -8.50 -14.53
N GLN A 64 -3.18 -8.49 -14.43
CA GLN A 64 -2.46 -9.21 -13.37
C GLN A 64 -2.17 -8.33 -12.16
N GLY A 65 -2.01 -7.02 -12.36
CA GLY A 65 -1.83 -6.05 -11.28
C GLY A 65 -3.05 -5.95 -10.36
N GLN A 66 -2.81 -5.90 -9.06
CA GLN A 66 -3.82 -5.68 -8.03
C GLN A 66 -3.45 -4.43 -7.21
N LEU A 67 -4.44 -3.56 -7.01
CA LEU A 67 -4.34 -2.46 -6.04
C LEU A 67 -5.13 -2.84 -4.79
N TYR A 68 -4.43 -2.82 -3.66
CA TYR A 68 -4.98 -3.02 -2.34
C TYR A 68 -5.07 -1.71 -1.58
N THR A 69 -6.25 -1.43 -1.06
CA THR A 69 -6.42 -0.51 0.06
C THR A 69 -6.46 -1.34 1.34
N VAL A 70 -5.56 -1.04 2.26
CA VAL A 70 -5.48 -1.73 3.54
C VAL A 70 -5.93 -0.78 4.64
N HIS A 71 -6.99 -1.20 5.32
CA HIS A 71 -7.61 -0.47 6.41
C HIS A 71 -7.03 -0.91 7.74
N GLY A 72 -6.78 0.04 8.64
CA GLY A 72 -6.53 -0.23 10.04
C GLY A 72 -7.82 -0.19 10.84
N VAL A 73 -8.04 -1.18 11.69
CA VAL A 73 -9.12 -1.21 12.68
C VAL A 73 -8.56 -0.71 14.01
N CYS A 74 -9.02 0.44 14.49
CA CYS A 74 -8.62 1.00 15.79
C CYS A 74 -9.66 0.68 16.89
N LYS A 75 -9.41 1.10 18.14
CA LYS A 75 -10.20 0.76 19.35
C LYS A 75 -11.73 0.76 19.21
N ASN A 76 -12.30 1.63 18.37
CA ASN A 76 -13.75 1.75 18.21
C ASN A 76 -14.32 0.91 17.04
N GLY A 77 -13.53 0.00 16.47
CA GLY A 77 -13.95 -0.84 15.34
C GLY A 77 -14.02 -0.11 14.00
N VAL A 78 -13.73 1.20 13.95
CA VAL A 78 -13.73 1.99 12.72
C VAL A 78 -12.51 1.63 11.87
N GLY A 79 -12.77 1.19 10.64
CA GLY A 79 -11.75 0.91 9.64
C GLY A 79 -11.37 2.17 8.87
N VAL A 80 -10.13 2.66 9.01
CA VAL A 80 -9.60 3.79 8.24
C VAL A 80 -8.54 3.33 7.25
N PRO A 81 -8.49 3.84 6.00
CA PRO A 81 -7.43 3.47 5.06
C PRO A 81 -6.08 3.96 5.60
N LEU A 82 -5.12 3.05 5.75
CA LEU A 82 -3.80 3.34 6.33
C LEU A 82 -2.66 3.21 5.32
N LEU A 83 -2.77 2.25 4.41
CA LEU A 83 -1.75 2.01 3.40
C LEU A 83 -2.37 1.48 2.11
N TYR A 84 -1.65 1.72 1.02
CA TYR A 84 -1.95 1.14 -0.28
C TYR A 84 -0.85 0.17 -0.67
N ALA A 85 -1.19 -0.87 -1.42
CA ALA A 85 -0.21 -1.75 -2.01
C ALA A 85 -0.55 -2.06 -3.47
N VAL A 86 0.46 -2.05 -4.33
CA VAL A 86 0.34 -2.51 -5.72
C VAL A 86 1.13 -3.81 -5.81
N SER A 87 0.46 -4.90 -6.19
CA SER A 87 1.08 -6.21 -6.37
C SER A 87 0.95 -6.68 -7.81
N LEU A 88 2.01 -7.28 -8.35
CA LEU A 88 1.98 -7.96 -9.65
C LEU A 88 1.29 -9.32 -9.57
N LYS A 89 1.25 -9.94 -8.38
CA LYS A 89 0.71 -11.28 -8.15
C LYS A 89 -0.47 -11.22 -7.19
N LYS A 90 -1.53 -11.96 -7.51
CA LYS A 90 -2.70 -12.12 -6.63
C LYS A 90 -2.37 -12.97 -5.40
N THR A 91 -1.44 -13.92 -5.54
CA THR A 91 -1.02 -14.86 -4.52
C THR A 91 0.50 -15.00 -4.53
N GLN A 92 1.07 -15.27 -3.37
CA GLN A 92 2.45 -15.75 -3.24
C GLN A 92 2.38 -17.13 -2.61
N GLU A 93 3.12 -18.09 -3.16
CA GLU A 93 3.32 -19.37 -2.48
C GLU A 93 4.18 -19.12 -1.25
N LEU A 94 3.64 -19.43 -0.09
CA LEU A 94 4.43 -19.47 1.14
C LEU A 94 5.33 -20.70 1.04
N VAL A 95 6.65 -20.48 1.00
CA VAL A 95 7.60 -21.57 1.18
C VAL A 95 7.40 -22.08 2.61
N LYS A 96 6.98 -23.34 2.73
CA LYS A 96 6.80 -24.02 4.01
C LYS A 96 8.14 -24.41 4.63
#